data_AF-A0A2N2FS89-F1
#
_entry.id   AF-A0A2N2FS89-F1
#
_cell.length_a   1.000
_cell.length_b   1.000
_cell.length_c   1.000
_cell.angle_alpha   90.00
_cell.angle_beta   90.00
_cell.angle_gamma   90.00
#
_symmetry.space_group_name_H-M   'P 1'
#
loop_
_entity.id
_entity.type
_entity.pdbx_description
1 polymer ?
#
loop_
_entity_poly.entity_id
_entity_poly.type
_entity_poly.pdbx_seq_one_letter_code
_entity_poly.pdbx_strand_id
1 'polypeptide(L)'
;MKAKNIQLIIFLGIFFLFANQARAENWTYYDTALAGTMYYDKSSIFEAKKGILSVWTKNILSTDSKKQYFSILKKIDKAPDDPSRLSYYKSLMEIDCTNKKFRYVHAVFYDEQDNIIHASSENESS
;
A
#
# COMPACT_ATOMS: atom_id res chain seq x y z
N MET A 1 24.63 7.86 42.64
CA MET A 1 24.03 8.45 41.42
C MET A 1 23.03 9.51 41.87
N LYS A 2 23.11 10.76 41.41
CA LYS A 2 22.23 11.84 41.92
C LYS A 2 20.78 11.60 41.47
N ALA A 3 19.79 11.89 42.31
CA ALA A 3 18.36 11.68 42.01
C ALA A 3 17.92 12.32 40.68
N LYS A 4 18.51 13.47 40.32
CA LYS A 4 18.33 14.14 39.02
C LYS A 4 18.71 13.26 37.82
N ASN A 5 19.76 12.45 37.94
CA ASN A 5 20.22 11.58 36.87
C ASN A 5 19.28 10.37 36.70
N ILE A 6 18.68 9.89 37.79
CA ILE A 6 17.69 8.81 37.77
C ILE A 6 16.40 9.30 37.11
N GLN A 7 15.92 10.50 37.44
CA GLN A 7 14.75 11.10 36.77
C GLN A 7 14.99 11.29 35.26
N LEU A 8 16.17 11.75 34.86
CA LEU A 8 16.50 11.95 33.45
C LEU A 8 16.49 10.62 32.68
N ILE A 9 17.02 9.54 33.27
CA ILE A 9 17.01 8.19 32.68
C ILE A 9 15.58 7.66 32.54
N ILE A 10 14.72 7.88 33.55
CA ILE A 10 13.31 7.47 33.50
C ILE A 10 12.57 8.22 32.40
N PHE A 11 12.76 9.54 32.30
CA PHE A 11 12.15 10.34 31.22
C PHE A 11 12.62 9.91 29.83
N LEU A 12 13.92 9.63 29.65
CA LEU A 12 14.44 9.10 28.38
C LEU A 12 13.80 7.73 28.06
N GLY A 13 13.72 6.83 29.04
CA GLY A 13 13.13 5.50 28.86
C GLY A 13 11.66 5.56 28.43
N ILE A 14 10.88 6.46 29.04
CA ILE A 14 9.47 6.68 28.66
C ILE A 14 9.37 7.25 27.23
N PHE A 15 10.23 8.18 26.84
CA PHE A 15 10.24 8.75 25.48
C PHE A 15 10.52 7.69 24.41
N PHE A 16 11.42 6.74 24.67
CA PHE A 16 11.69 5.62 23.75
C PHE A 16 10.54 4.61 23.64
N LEU A 17 9.72 4.44 24.68
CA LEU A 17 8.55 3.54 24.64
C LEU A 17 7.41 4.09 23.76
N PHE A 18 7.31 5.41 23.60
CA PHE A 18 6.31 6.04 22.73
C PHE A 18 6.81 6.28 21.29
N ALA A 19 8.13 6.25 21.06
CA ALA A 19 8.71 6.50 19.73
C ALA A 19 8.36 5.43 18.68
N ASN A 20 7.95 4.23 19.12
CA ASN A 20 7.71 3.08 18.25
C ASN A 20 6.24 2.66 18.12
N GLN A 21 5.28 3.57 18.29
CA GLN A 21 3.93 3.33 17.75
C GLN A 21 3.93 3.47 16.22
N ALA A 22 4.80 2.71 15.54
CA ALA A 22 4.64 2.39 14.14
C ALA A 22 3.37 1.54 14.05
N ARG A 23 2.28 2.15 13.59
CA ARG A 23 1.02 1.46 13.34
C ARG A 23 1.29 0.42 12.26
N ALA A 24 1.45 -0.84 12.66
CA ALA A 24 1.58 -1.93 11.72
C ALA A 24 0.32 -1.95 10.83
N GLU A 25 0.51 -1.86 9.51
CA GLU A 25 -0.58 -1.96 8.55
C GLU A 25 -1.18 -3.38 8.65
N ASN A 26 -2.39 -3.48 9.21
CA ASN A 26 -3.08 -4.76 9.36
C ASN A 26 -3.87 -5.09 8.08
N TRP A 27 -3.15 -5.60 7.10
CA TRP A 27 -3.72 -6.10 5.84
C TRP A 27 -4.58 -7.35 6.06
N THR A 28 -5.87 -7.28 5.71
CA THR A 28 -6.80 -8.41 5.77
C THR A 28 -6.88 -9.07 4.41
N TYR A 29 -6.60 -10.37 4.35
CA TYR A 29 -6.77 -11.20 3.16
C TYR A 29 -8.24 -11.20 2.69
N TYR A 30 -8.45 -11.14 1.37
CA TYR A 30 -9.81 -11.33 0.82
C TYR A 30 -9.90 -12.25 -0.39
N ASP A 31 -8.83 -12.41 -1.19
CA ASP A 31 -8.87 -13.29 -2.36
C ASP A 31 -7.46 -13.71 -2.82
N THR A 32 -7.40 -14.79 -3.60
CA THR A 32 -6.25 -15.17 -4.42
C THR A 32 -6.75 -15.54 -5.80
N ALA A 33 -6.28 -14.82 -6.82
CA ALA A 33 -6.65 -15.06 -8.21
C ALA A 33 -5.43 -15.02 -9.13
N LEU A 34 -5.67 -15.03 -10.45
CA LEU A 34 -4.60 -14.94 -11.46
C LEU A 34 -3.68 -13.73 -11.26
N ALA A 35 -4.24 -12.62 -10.75
CA ALA A 35 -3.50 -11.38 -10.50
C ALA A 35 -2.46 -11.52 -9.37
N GLY A 36 -2.66 -12.47 -8.45
CA GLY A 36 -1.89 -12.57 -7.22
C GLY A 36 -2.76 -12.78 -5.98
N THR A 37 -2.19 -12.49 -4.82
CA THR A 37 -2.86 -12.57 -3.52
C THR A 37 -3.26 -11.17 -3.06
N MET A 38 -4.53 -11.00 -2.72
CA MET A 38 -5.11 -9.69 -2.45
C MET A 38 -5.51 -9.49 -0.99
N TYR A 39 -5.25 -8.28 -0.51
CA TYR A 39 -5.52 -7.81 0.83
C TYR A 39 -6.14 -6.42 0.81
N TYR A 40 -6.82 -6.06 1.89
CA TYR A 40 -7.33 -4.71 2.13
C TYR A 40 -7.01 -4.24 3.54
N ASP A 41 -6.83 -2.93 3.73
CA ASP A 41 -6.67 -2.33 5.05
C ASP A 41 -8.04 -1.93 5.60
N LYS A 42 -8.53 -2.65 6.62
CA LYS A 42 -9.80 -2.35 7.30
C LYS A 42 -9.87 -0.92 7.83
N SER A 43 -8.75 -0.40 8.32
CA SER A 43 -8.70 0.93 8.94
C SER A 43 -8.72 2.06 7.92
N SER A 44 -8.51 1.74 6.64
CA SER A 44 -8.60 2.68 5.53
C SER A 44 -10.00 2.81 4.93
N ILE A 45 -10.98 2.02 5.39
CA ILE A 45 -12.33 2.06 4.83
C ILE A 45 -13.03 3.34 5.28
N PHE A 46 -13.44 4.17 4.33
CA PHE A 46 -14.29 5.34 4.59
C PHE A 46 -15.24 5.59 3.42
N GLU A 47 -16.32 6.32 3.67
CA GLU A 47 -17.23 6.76 2.61
C GLU A 47 -16.68 8.05 1.97
N ALA A 48 -16.18 7.96 0.74
CA ALA A 48 -15.62 9.12 0.03
C ALA A 48 -16.71 10.06 -0.49
N LYS A 49 -17.83 9.48 -0.92
CA LYS A 49 -19.05 10.17 -1.35
C LYS A 49 -20.24 9.25 -1.02
N LYS A 50 -21.45 9.81 -0.97
CA LYS A 50 -22.67 9.03 -0.69
C LYS A 50 -22.76 7.79 -1.60
N GLY A 51 -22.72 6.60 -1.00
CA GLY A 51 -22.79 5.32 -1.71
C GLY A 51 -21.48 4.83 -2.35
N ILE A 52 -20.37 5.57 -2.17
CA ILE A 52 -19.04 5.23 -2.67
C ILE A 52 -18.09 5.03 -1.50
N LEU A 53 -17.66 3.78 -1.30
CA LEU A 53 -16.65 3.42 -0.30
C LEU A 53 -15.26 3.51 -0.91
N SER A 54 -14.31 4.06 -0.16
CA SER A 54 -12.90 4.07 -0.49
C SER A 54 -12.13 3.14 0.44
N VAL A 55 -11.16 2.42 -0.10
CA VAL A 55 -10.34 1.45 0.65
C VAL A 55 -8.98 1.29 0.00
N TRP A 56 -7.93 1.20 0.82
CA TRP A 56 -6.62 0.76 0.37
C TRP A 56 -6.56 -0.75 0.23
N THR A 57 -6.05 -1.20 -0.91
CA THR A 57 -5.78 -2.61 -1.19
C THR A 57 -4.30 -2.84 -1.44
N LYS A 58 -3.84 -4.06 -1.18
CA LYS A 58 -2.49 -4.54 -1.51
C LYS A 58 -2.63 -5.84 -2.31
N ASN A 59 -1.90 -5.93 -3.41
CA ASN A 59 -1.91 -7.11 -4.27
C ASN A 59 -0.46 -7.60 -4.46
N ILE A 60 -0.15 -8.77 -3.90
CA ILE A 60 1.13 -9.45 -4.09
C ILE A 60 1.08 -10.14 -5.44
N LEU A 61 1.91 -9.69 -6.38
CA LEU A 61 1.80 -10.07 -7.78
C LEU A 61 2.22 -11.54 -8.02
N SER A 62 1.41 -12.24 -8.79
CA SER A 62 1.82 -13.53 -9.38
C SER A 62 2.94 -13.33 -10.41
N THR A 63 3.68 -14.39 -10.74
CA THR A 63 4.73 -14.36 -11.78
C THR A 63 4.23 -13.81 -13.11
N ASP A 64 3.01 -14.18 -13.52
CA ASP A 64 2.43 -13.71 -14.77
C ASP A 64 2.01 -12.24 -14.68
N SER A 65 1.49 -11.81 -13.53
CA SER A 65 1.13 -10.42 -13.31
C SER A 65 2.34 -9.50 -13.25
N LYS A 66 3.48 -9.96 -12.69
CA LYS A 66 4.75 -9.22 -12.75
C LYS A 66 5.13 -8.91 -14.21
N LYS A 67 5.04 -9.88 -15.12
CA LYS A 67 5.31 -9.69 -16.56
C LYS A 67 4.32 -8.74 -17.23
N GLN A 68 3.03 -8.86 -16.89
CA GLN A 68 1.99 -8.00 -17.43
C GLN A 68 2.20 -6.54 -17.02
N TYR A 69 2.37 -6.27 -15.72
CA TYR A 69 2.59 -4.90 -15.23
C TYR A 69 3.92 -4.33 -15.69
N PHE A 70 4.98 -5.14 -15.76
CA PHE A 70 6.23 -4.71 -16.39
C PHE A 70 6.00 -4.22 -17.83
N SER A 71 5.24 -4.97 -18.62
CA SER A 71 4.94 -4.61 -20.01
C SER A 71 4.12 -3.31 -20.11
N ILE A 72 3.21 -3.07 -19.16
CA ILE A 72 2.45 -1.82 -19.07
C ILE A 72 3.37 -0.65 -18.70
N LEU A 73 4.16 -0.79 -17.65
CA LEU A 73 5.09 0.24 -17.19
C LEU A 73 6.16 0.54 -18.23
N LYS A 74 6.56 -0.45 -19.03
CA LYS A 74 7.55 -0.27 -20.11
C LYS A 74 7.00 0.61 -21.24
N LYS A 75 5.69 0.57 -21.52
CA LYS A 75 5.07 1.43 -22.55
C LYS A 75 5.08 2.92 -22.18
N ILE A 76 5.28 3.24 -20.91
CA ILE A 76 5.30 4.61 -20.39
C ILE A 76 6.68 5.01 -19.85
N ASP A 77 7.73 4.23 -20.15
CA ASP A 77 9.10 4.43 -19.65
C ASP A 77 9.20 4.54 -18.12
N LYS A 78 8.39 3.74 -17.40
CA LYS A 78 8.39 3.62 -15.92
C LYS A 78 8.68 2.21 -15.42
N ALA A 79 9.04 1.27 -16.31
CA ALA A 79 9.41 -0.07 -15.90
C ALA A 79 10.76 -0.08 -15.17
N PRO A 80 10.96 -0.98 -14.19
CA PRO A 80 12.30 -1.28 -13.69
C PRO A 80 13.13 -1.99 -14.77
N ASP A 81 14.42 -2.21 -14.54
CA ASP A 81 15.29 -2.91 -15.50
C ASP A 81 14.94 -4.40 -15.66
N ASP A 82 14.37 -5.02 -14.62
CA ASP A 82 14.00 -6.43 -14.56
C ASP A 82 12.56 -6.59 -14.05
N PRO A 83 11.66 -7.33 -14.77
CA PRO A 83 10.32 -7.66 -14.30
C PRO A 83 10.25 -8.29 -12.91
N SER A 84 11.29 -9.03 -12.49
CA SER A 84 11.33 -9.71 -11.19
C SER A 84 11.27 -8.72 -10.02
N ARG A 85 11.74 -7.48 -10.24
CA ARG A 85 11.75 -6.41 -9.24
C ARG A 85 10.35 -5.93 -8.86
N LEU A 86 9.34 -6.12 -9.69
CA LEU A 86 7.95 -5.84 -9.29
C LEU A 86 7.51 -6.91 -8.28
N SER A 87 7.12 -6.51 -7.08
CA SER A 87 6.67 -7.45 -6.04
C SER A 87 5.18 -7.34 -5.76
N TYR A 88 4.73 -6.14 -5.42
CA TYR A 88 3.33 -5.88 -5.11
C TYR A 88 2.96 -4.47 -5.54
N TYR A 89 1.66 -4.17 -5.56
CA TYR A 89 1.20 -2.80 -5.60
C TYR A 89 0.20 -2.54 -4.48
N LYS A 90 0.14 -1.28 -4.02
CA LYS A 90 -0.94 -0.76 -3.19
C LYS A 90 -1.80 0.14 -4.03
N SER A 91 -3.11 0.08 -3.90
CA SER A 91 -4.01 0.98 -4.63
C SER A 91 -5.15 1.49 -3.76
N LEU A 92 -5.53 2.74 -3.99
CA LEU A 92 -6.76 3.30 -3.46
C LEU A 92 -7.89 2.95 -4.42
N MET A 93 -8.81 2.12 -3.96
CA MET A 93 -9.97 1.68 -4.73
C MET A 93 -11.21 2.37 -4.21
N GLU A 94 -12.02 2.89 -5.12
CA GLU A 94 -13.37 3.35 -4.82
C GLU A 94 -14.39 2.36 -5.37
N ILE A 95 -15.39 2.02 -4.55
CA ILE A 95 -16.43 1.03 -4.82
C ILE A 95 -17.77 1.73 -4.74
N ASP A 96 -18.46 1.80 -5.87
CA ASP A 96 -19.86 2.22 -5.95
C ASP A 96 -20.75 1.01 -5.62
N CYS A 97 -21.21 0.98 -4.37
CA CYS A 97 -22.03 -0.12 -3.86
C CYS A 97 -23.43 -0.15 -4.50
N THR A 98 -23.93 0.99 -5.00
CA THR A 98 -25.25 1.08 -5.65
C THR A 98 -25.20 0.50 -7.05
N ASN A 99 -24.20 0.89 -7.85
CA ASN A 99 -24.07 0.48 -9.25
C ASN A 99 -23.19 -0.76 -9.46
N LYS A 100 -22.60 -1.32 -8.39
CA LYS A 100 -21.69 -2.48 -8.41
C LYS A 100 -20.47 -2.27 -9.32
N LYS A 101 -19.90 -1.06 -9.27
CA LYS A 101 -18.71 -0.68 -10.03
C LYS A 101 -17.58 -0.35 -9.07
N PHE A 102 -16.35 -0.46 -9.55
CA PHE A 102 -15.19 0.04 -8.83
C PHE A 102 -14.23 0.74 -9.79
N ARG A 103 -13.37 1.59 -9.22
CA ARG A 103 -12.27 2.26 -9.94
C ARG A 103 -11.04 2.34 -9.06
N TYR A 104 -9.87 2.35 -9.67
CA TYR A 104 -8.61 2.65 -8.99
C TYR A 104 -8.29 4.13 -9.13
N VAL A 105 -8.21 4.83 -8.01
CA VAL A 105 -7.93 6.29 -7.96
C VAL A 105 -6.43 6.54 -7.98
N HIS A 106 -5.67 5.66 -7.34
CA HIS A 106 -4.23 5.74 -7.22
C HIS A 106 -3.64 4.35 -7.11
N ALA A 107 -2.46 4.12 -7.70
CA ALA A 107 -1.72 2.88 -7.57
C ALA A 107 -0.23 3.17 -7.39
N VAL A 108 0.42 2.41 -6.51
CA VAL A 108 1.87 2.48 -6.27
C VAL A 108 2.44 1.08 -6.36
N PHE A 109 3.41 0.89 -7.25
CA PHE A 109 4.16 -0.34 -7.46
C PHE A 109 5.43 -0.33 -6.63
N TYR A 110 5.72 -1.45 -5.99
CA TYR A 110 6.85 -1.62 -5.10
C TYR A 110 7.70 -2.83 -5.48
N ASP A 111 8.97 -2.79 -5.09
CA ASP A 111 9.82 -3.97 -5.01
C ASP A 111 9.64 -4.73 -3.69
N GLU A 112 10.42 -5.81 -3.52
CA GLU A 112 10.36 -6.67 -2.32
C GLU A 112 10.91 -5.98 -1.05
N GLN A 113 11.64 -4.87 -1.21
CA GLN A 113 12.22 -4.07 -0.12
C GLN A 113 11.37 -2.83 0.19
N ASP A 114 10.12 -2.79 -0.28
CA ASP A 114 9.19 -1.67 -0.12
C ASP A 114 9.66 -0.36 -0.80
N ASN A 115 10.61 -0.42 -1.75
CA ASN A 115 10.96 0.76 -2.54
C ASN A 115 9.92 0.99 -3.64
N ILE A 116 9.56 2.25 -3.85
CA ILE A 116 8.63 2.65 -4.91
C ILE A 116 9.32 2.53 -6.26
N ILE A 117 8.71 1.75 -7.16
CA ILE A 117 9.09 1.65 -8.57
C ILE A 117 8.36 2.73 -9.37
N HIS A 118 7.05 2.87 -9.15
CA HIS A 118 6.22 3.85 -9.84
C HIS A 118 4.95 4.13 -9.04
N ALA A 119 4.46 5.36 -9.10
CA ALA A 119 3.16 5.75 -8.60
C ALA A 119 2.37 6.37 -9.75
N SER A 120 1.10 5.98 -9.90
CA SER A 120 0.17 6.56 -10.85
C SER A 120 -1.06 7.09 -10.14
N SER A 121 -1.53 8.25 -10.60
CA SER A 121 -2.85 8.78 -10.24
C SER A 121 -3.76 8.81 -11.46
N GLU A 122 -5.08 8.76 -11.25
CA GLU A 122 -6.08 8.79 -12.33
C GLU A 122 -5.93 10.00 -13.28
N ASN A 123 -5.27 11.08 -12.84
CA ASN A 123 -5.00 12.26 -13.67
C ASN A 123 -3.86 12.07 -14.68
N GLU A 124 -3.12 10.96 -14.62
CA GLU A 124 -1.93 10.70 -15.45
C GLU A 124 -2.20 9.72 -16.59
N SER A 125 -3.39 9.12 -16.66
CA SER A 125 -3.84 8.34 -17.82
C SER A 125 -4.65 9.23 -18.77
N SER A 126 -3.96 9.98 -19.63
CA SER A 126 -4.51 10.66 -20.82
C SER A 126 -4.00 10.01 -22.09
#